data_AF-A0A2E0TND2-F1
#
_entry.id   AF-A0A2E0TND2-F1
#
_cell.length_a   1.000
_cell.length_b   1.000
_cell.length_c   1.000
_cell.angle_alpha   90.00
_cell.angle_beta   90.00
_cell.angle_gamma   90.00
#
_symmetry.space_group_name_H-M   'P 1'
#
loop_
_entity.id
_entity.type
_entity.pdbx_description
1 polymer ?
#
loop_
_entity_poly.entity_id
_entity_poly.type
_entity_poly.pdbx_seq_one_letter_code
_entity_poly.pdbx_strand_id
1 'polypeptide(L)' 'MALDVNTRFAIREGGRTVGAGVISKIIE' A
#
# COMPACT_ATOMS: atom_id res chain seq x y z
N MET A 1 -3.05 -14.15 6.55
CA MET A 1 -3.42 -12.95 5.79
C MET A 1 -2.24 -12.55 4.90
N ALA A 2 -2.50 -11.93 3.75
CA ALA A 2 -1.45 -11.52 2.81
C ALA A 2 -0.92 -10.09 3.07
N LEU A 3 -1.63 -9.30 3.89
CA LEU A 3 -1.26 -7.93 4.26
C LEU A 3 -1.23 -7.81 5.79
N ASP A 4 -0.28 -7.02 6.29
CA ASP A 4 -0.10 -6.72 7.71
C ASP A 4 0.17 -5.21 7.92
N VAL A 5 0.03 -4.71 9.14
CA VAL A 5 0.45 -3.35 9.51
C VAL A 5 1.94 -3.18 9.21
N ASN A 6 2.33 -1.96 8.82
CA ASN A 6 3.67 -1.62 8.32
C ASN A 6 4.05 -2.21 6.94
N THR A 7 3.16 -2.96 6.30
CA THR A 7 3.36 -3.35 4.89
C THR A 7 3.40 -2.10 4.02
N ARG A 8 4.46 -1.98 3.22
CA ARG A 8 4.67 -0.85 2.30
C ARG A 8 4.09 -1.17 0.93
N PHE A 9 3.54 -0.17 0.25
CA PHE A 9 3.00 -0.32 -1.10
C PHE A 9 3.22 0.93 -1.95
N ALA A 10 3.07 0.77 -3.26
CA ALA A 10 3.12 1.84 -4.25
C ALA A 10 1.80 1.92 -5.03
N ILE A 11 1.38 3.13 -5.38
CA ILE A 11 0.22 3.40 -6.24
C ILE A 11 0.76 3.73 -7.63
N ARG A 12 0.27 3.03 -8.65
CA ARG A 12 0.73 3.19 -10.04
C ARG A 12 -0.43 3.48 -10.99
N GLU A 13 -0.22 4.43 -11.89
CA GLU A 13 -1.15 4.82 -12.95
C GLU A 13 -0.37 5.03 -14.25
N GLY A 14 -0.87 4.51 -15.38
CA GLY A 14 -0.21 4.68 -16.69
C GLY A 14 1.25 4.19 -16.73
N GLY A 15 1.58 3.18 -15.91
CA GLY A 15 2.95 2.63 -15.80
C GLY A 15 3.89 3.41 -14.88
N ARG A 16 3.48 4.54 -14.30
CA ARG A 16 4.30 5.38 -13.40
C ARG A 16 3.82 5.29 -11.96
N THR A 17 4.74 5.44 -11.00
CA THR A 17 4.40 5.55 -9.58
C THR A 17 3.93 6.96 -9.29
N VAL A 18 2.74 7.09 -8.69
CA VAL A 18 2.12 8.37 -8.34
C VAL A 18 2.00 8.57 -6.83
N GLY A 19 2.28 7.53 -6.05
CA GLY A 19 2.30 7.61 -4.59
C GLY A 19 2.89 6.36 -3.97
N ALA A 20 3.21 6.47 -2.68
CA ALA A 20 3.65 5.35 -1.85
C ALA A 20 3.04 5.49 -0.45
N GLY A 21 2.81 4.38 0.21
CA GLY A 21 2.16 4.35 1.51
C GLY A 21 2.57 3.15 2.35
N VAL A 22 2.11 3.18 3.60
CA VAL A 22 2.27 2.11 4.58
C VAL A 22 0.92 1.84 5.21
N ILE A 23 0.58 0.57 5.40
CA ILE A 23 -0.66 0.18 6.09
C ILE A 23 -0.52 0.51 7.58
N SER A 24 -1.37 1.39 8.10
CA SER A 24 -1.36 1.79 9.52
C SER A 24 -2.36 1.02 10.38
N LYS A 25 -3.42 0.48 9.78
CA LYS A 25 -4.48 -0.26 10.47
C LYS A 25 -5.20 -1.21 9.51
N ILE A 26 -5.53 -2.41 9.98
CA ILE A 26 -6.42 -3.35 9.28
C ILE A 26 -7.85 -3.14 9.79
N ILE A 27 -8.81 -3.12 8.88
CA ILE A 27 -10.24 -3.00 9.14
C ILE A 27 -10.91 -4.21 8.47
N GLU A 28 -11.86 -4.87 9.15
CA GLU A 28 -12.61 -6.04 8.63
C GLU A 28 -13.98 -5.65 8.06
#